data_AF-A0A920BMG4-F1
#
_entry.id   AF-A0A920BMG4-F1
#
_cell.length_a   1.000
_cell.length_b   1.000
_cell.length_c   1.000
_cell.angle_alpha   90.00
_cell.angle_beta   90.00
_cell.angle_gamma   90.00
#
_symmetry.space_group_name_H-M   'P 1'
#
loop_
_entity.id
_entity.type
_entity.pdbx_description
1 polymer ?
#
loop_
_entity_poly.entity_id
_entity_poly.type
_entity_poly.pdbx_seq_one_letter_code
_entity_poly.pdbx_strand_id
1 'polypeptide(L)' 'MDLLAPNIQHYHWGDYSFIPELQGRPKGYEPEAELWVGAHPISPSRTVESNRGLDDIISTDHTIR' A
#
# COMPACT_ATOMS: atom_id res chain seq x y z
N MET A 1 0.98 -12.64 12.01
CA MET A 1 0.52 -12.55 10.60
C MET A 1 -0.30 -11.31 10.57
N ASP A 2 0.16 -10.32 9.82
CA ASP A 2 -0.23 -8.93 10.05
C ASP A 2 -0.90 -8.41 8.79
N LEU A 3 -2.03 -7.74 8.94
CA LEU A 3 -2.71 -7.10 7.81
C LEU A 3 -1.95 -5.85 7.40
N LEU A 4 -1.80 -5.65 6.09
CA LEU A 4 -1.13 -4.48 5.52
C LEU A 4 -2.14 -3.48 4.96
N ALA A 5 -1.91 -2.20 5.26
CA ALA A 5 -2.53 -1.09 4.55
C ALA A 5 -1.75 -0.82 3.25
N PRO A 6 -2.42 -0.82 2.09
CA PRO A 6 -1.78 -0.51 0.82
C PRO A 6 -1.50 0.99 0.68
N ASN A 7 -0.61 1.35 -0.24
CA ASN A 7 -0.42 2.73 -0.69
C ASN A 7 -0.99 2.92 -2.10
N ILE A 8 -1.70 4.02 -2.31
CA ILE A 8 -2.21 4.40 -3.63
C ILE A 8 -1.30 5.47 -4.22
N GLN A 9 -0.86 5.29 -5.46
CA GLN A 9 -0.15 6.32 -6.22
C GLN A 9 -1.13 7.08 -7.12
N HIS A 10 -1.24 8.39 -6.91
CA HIS A 10 -2.19 9.26 -7.59
C HIS A 10 -1.62 9.92 -8.86
N TYR A 11 -1.04 9.13 -9.74
CA TYR A 11 -0.48 9.67 -10.98
C TYR A 11 -1.58 10.09 -11.96
N HIS A 12 -1.31 11.13 -12.76
CA HIS A 12 -2.29 11.74 -13.67
C HIS A 12 -2.87 10.78 -14.72
N TRP A 13 -2.18 9.66 -15.01
CA TRP A 13 -2.62 8.64 -15.95
C TRP A 13 -3.50 7.55 -15.31
N GLY A 14 -3.73 7.61 -14.00
CA GLY A 14 -4.54 6.63 -13.27
C GLY A 14 -6.03 6.70 -13.59
N ASP A 15 -6.77 5.70 -13.12
CA ASP A 15 -8.22 5.59 -13.29
C ASP A 15 -8.95 6.06 -12.02
N TYR A 16 -10.14 6.64 -12.17
CA TYR A 16 -10.92 7.15 -11.03
C TYR A 16 -11.77 6.08 -10.32
N SER A 17 -11.96 4.92 -10.95
CA SER A 17 -12.93 3.90 -10.54
C SER A 17 -12.31 2.53 -10.31
N PHE A 18 -11.34 2.11 -11.11
CA PHE A 18 -10.87 0.72 -11.14
C PHE A 18 -10.30 0.25 -9.79
N ILE A 19 -9.32 0.95 -9.23
CA ILE A 19 -8.73 0.56 -7.93
C ILE A 19 -9.72 0.76 -6.77
N PRO A 20 -10.50 1.86 -6.69
CA PRO A 20 -11.56 1.97 -5.70
C PRO A 20 -12.54 0.81 -5.73
N GLU A 21 -13.09 0.46 -6.90
CA GLU A 21 -14.05 -0.62 -7.06
C GLU A 21 -13.44 -1.98 -6.73
N LEU A 22 -12.20 -2.24 -7.14
CA LEU A 22 -11.45 -3.44 -6.75
C LEU A 22 -11.35 -3.61 -5.23
N GLN A 23 -11.28 -2.50 -4.49
CA GLN A 23 -11.24 -2.49 -3.02
C GLN A 23 -12.62 -2.35 -2.37
N GLY A 24 -13.71 -2.33 -3.15
CA GLY A 24 -15.07 -2.09 -2.65
C GLY A 24 -15.29 -0.69 -2.08
N ARG A 25 -14.48 0.29 -2.49
CA ARG A 25 -14.58 1.71 -2.10
C ARG A 25 -15.35 2.52 -3.16
N PRO A 26 -15.99 3.64 -2.78
CA PRO A 26 -16.49 4.61 -3.74
C PRO A 26 -15.32 5.29 -4.48
N LYS A 27 -15.58 5.73 -5.72
CA LYS A 27 -14.62 6.54 -6.49
C LYS A 27 -14.25 7.84 -5.76
N GLY A 28 -13.00 8.26 -5.91
CA GLY A 28 -12.45 9.49 -5.34
C GLY A 28 -12.47 10.69 -6.29
N TYR A 29 -11.79 11.75 -5.88
CA TYR A 29 -11.58 12.97 -6.68
C TYR A 29 -10.22 13.02 -7.39
N GLU A 30 -9.32 12.06 -7.09
CA GLU A 30 -8.00 11.93 -7.70
C GLU A 30 -7.92 10.60 -8.47
N PRO A 31 -7.19 10.54 -9.59
CA PRO A 31 -6.94 9.27 -10.28
C PRO A 31 -6.10 8.36 -9.38
N GLU A 32 -6.40 7.06 -9.38
CA GLU A 32 -5.62 6.02 -8.71
C GLU A 32 -4.92 5.19 -9.79
N ALA A 33 -3.60 5.30 -9.87
CA ALA A 33 -2.79 4.71 -10.94
C ALA A 33 -2.21 3.34 -10.54
N GLU A 34 -1.71 3.24 -9.32
CA GLU A 34 -1.06 2.04 -8.81
C GLU A 34 -1.48 1.75 -7.37
N LEU A 35 -1.71 0.47 -7.09
CA LEU A 35 -1.96 -0.07 -5.76
C LEU A 35 -0.70 -0.81 -5.30
N TRP A 36 0.05 -0.22 -4.37
CA TRP A 36 1.31 -0.79 -3.88
C TRP A 36 1.11 -1.53 -2.57
N VAL A 37 1.49 -2.81 -2.56
CA VAL A 37 1.55 -3.67 -1.37
C VAL A 37 2.95 -4.24 -1.25
N GLY A 38 3.75 -3.73 -0.32
CA GLY A 38 5.13 -4.19 -0.15
C GLY A 38 6.02 -3.21 0.62
N ALA A 39 7.33 -3.46 0.56
CA ALA A 39 8.36 -2.73 1.31
C ALA A 39 9.16 -1.76 0.42
N HIS A 40 8.49 -1.11 -0.56
CA HIS A 40 9.18 -0.16 -1.42
C HIS A 40 9.69 1.02 -0.58
N PRO A 41 10.99 1.39 -0.64
CA PRO A 41 11.59 2.37 0.29
C PRO A 41 10.93 3.75 0.29
N ILE A 42 10.33 4.15 -0.84
CA ILE A 42 9.66 5.47 -0.97
C ILE A 42 8.24 5.45 -0.39
N SER A 43 7.56 4.30 -0.39
CA SER A 43 6.16 4.19 0.02
C SER A 43 5.87 2.78 0.55
N PRO A 44 6.42 2.43 1.72
CA PRO A 44 6.22 1.10 2.29
C PRO A 44 4.77 0.96 2.79
N SER A 45 4.18 -0.20 2.57
CA SER A 45 2.93 -0.58 3.24
C SER A 45 3.15 -0.64 4.74
N ARG A 46 2.10 -0.34 5.50
CA ARG A 46 2.17 -0.32 6.97
C ARG A 46 1.27 -1.39 7.56
N THR A 47 1.67 -2.00 8.67
CA THR A 47 0.82 -2.92 9.41
C THR A 47 -0.40 -2.17 9.98
N VAL A 48 -1.58 -2.77 9.91
CA VAL A 48 -2.81 -2.12 10.40
C VAL A 48 -2.80 -1.96 11.93
N GLU A 49 -2.27 -2.94 12.66
CA GLU A 49 -2.30 -2.95 14.13
C GLU A 49 -1.24 -2.03 14.75
N SER A 50 0.02 -2.15 14.31
CA SER A 50 1.15 -1.42 14.91
C SER A 50 1.57 -0.17 14.13
N ASN A 51 0.98 0.06 12.95
CA ASN A 51 1.33 1.15 12.06
C ASN A 51 2.83 1.22 11.74
N ARG A 52 3.52 0.07 11.74
CA ARG A 52 4.95 -0.03 11.39
C ARG A 52 5.11 -0.27 9.89
N GLY A 53 6.12 0.35 9.28
CA GLY A 53 6.45 0.14 7.87
C GLY A 53 7.01 -1.26 7.64
N LEU A 54 6.59 -1.90 6.54
CA LEU A 54 7.06 -3.24 6.19
C LEU A 54 8.56 -3.25 5.86
N ASP A 55 9.08 -2.17 5.30
CA ASP A 55 10.51 -1.93 5.09
C ASP A 55 11.31 -1.98 6.39
N ASP A 56 10.85 -1.30 7.45
CA ASP A 56 11.47 -1.34 8.77
C ASP A 56 11.42 -2.75 9.37
N ILE A 57 10.28 -3.42 9.28
CA ILE A 57 10.12 -4.80 9.77
C ILE A 57 11.10 -5.75 9.08
N ILE A 58 11.19 -5.72 7.75
CA ILE A 58 12.12 -6.58 6.99
C ILE A 58 13.58 -6.22 7.30
N SER A 59 13.91 -4.93 7.44
CA SER A 59 15.27 -4.49 7.74
C SER A 59 15.75 -4.86 9.14
N THR A 60 14.82 -5.07 10.08
CA THR A 60 15.12 -5.44 11.47
C THR A 60 15.01 -6.94 11.73
N ASP A 61 14.31 -7.68 10.86
CA ASP A 61 14.23 -9.14 10.88
C ASP A 61 15.10 -9.78 9.79
N HIS A 62 16.36 -10.05 10.14
CA HIS A 62 17.31 -10.76 9.27
C HIS A 62 17.15 -12.28 9.34
N THR A 63 16.08 -12.81 9.94
CA THR A 63 15.93 -14.25 10.13
C THR A 63 15.36 -14.90 8.88
N ILE A 64 16.21 -15.14 7.89
CA ILE A 64 15.96 -16.24 6.94
C ILE A 64 16.13 -17.54 7.76
N ARG A 65 15.01 -18.14 8.19
CA ARG A 65 14.97 -19.54 8.58
C ARG A 65 14.50 -20.38 7.41
#